data_AF-A0A7U3YKQ9-F1
#
_entry.id   AF-A0A7U3YKQ9-F1
#
_cell.length_a   1.000
_cell.length_b   1.000
_cell.length_c   1.000
_cell.angle_alpha   90.00
_cell.angle_beta   90.00
_cell.angle_gamma   90.00
#
_symmetry.space_group_name_H-M   'P 1'
#
loop_
_entity.id
_entity.type
_entity.pdbx_description
1 polymer ?
#
loop_
_entity_poly.entity_id
_entity_poly.type
_entity_poly.pdbx_seq_one_letter_code
_entity_poly.pdbx_strand_id
1 'polypeptide(L)' 'MILSLTCALITAAVLSMFFRSTQGIGIICITVLAFLYPIPVMVLATIGIAVYFYWKFL' A
#
# COMPACT_ATOMS: atom_id res chain seq x y z
N MET A 1 17.15 6.06 -9.41
CA MET A 1 15.98 5.52 -10.15
C MET A 1 15.02 4.75 -9.25
N ILE A 2 15.47 3.78 -8.46
CA ILE A 2 14.60 2.97 -7.59
C ILE A 2 13.83 3.80 -6.56
N LEU A 3 14.49 4.79 -5.95
CA LEU A 3 13.89 5.68 -4.95
C LEU A 3 12.73 6.55 -5.50
N SER A 4 12.83 6.90 -6.78
CA SER A 4 11.83 7.67 -7.51
C SER A 4 10.55 6.84 -7.74
N LEU A 5 10.73 5.57 -8.11
CA LEU A 5 9.65 4.61 -8.33
C LEU A 5 8.92 4.29 -7.01
N THR A 6 9.65 4.11 -5.92
CA THR A 6 9.04 3.87 -4.60
C THR A 6 8.18 5.06 -4.14
N CYS A 7 8.66 6.30 -4.30
CA CYS A 7 7.85 7.47 -3.96
C CYS A 7 6.57 7.56 -4.79
N ALA A 8 6.66 7.33 -6.10
CA ALA A 8 5.49 7.37 -6.99
C ALA A 8 4.46 6.27 -6.67
N LEU A 9 4.91 5.06 -6.36
CA LEU A 9 4.02 3.95 -6.01
C LEU A 9 3.36 4.16 -4.63
N ILE A 10 4.07 4.73 -3.66
CA ILE A 10 3.51 5.05 -2.34
C ILE A 10 2.49 6.18 -2.44
N THR A 11 2.80 7.27 -3.16
CA THR A 11 1.84 8.38 -3.31
C THR A 11 0.59 7.93 -4.07
N ALA A 12 0.73 7.10 -5.11
CA ALA A 12 -0.40 6.50 -5.81
C ALA A 12 -1.22 5.58 -4.90
N ALA A 13 -0.58 4.74 -4.08
CA ALA A 13 -1.26 3.86 -3.14
C ALA A 13 -2.03 4.64 -2.06
N VAL A 14 -1.43 5.66 -1.46
CA VAL A 14 -2.10 6.51 -0.46
C VAL A 14 -3.26 7.26 -1.09
N LEU A 15 -3.07 7.86 -2.28
CA LEU A 15 -4.13 8.58 -2.98
C LEU A 15 -5.30 7.68 -3.34
N SER A 16 -5.04 6.42 -3.69
CA SER A 16 -6.08 5.44 -4.00
C SER A 16 -6.89 4.95 -2.79
N MET A 17 -6.41 5.18 -1.56
CA MET A 17 -7.21 4.90 -0.35
C MET A 17 -8.31 5.94 -0.12
N PHE A 18 -8.16 7.16 -0.65
CA PHE A 18 -9.16 8.23 -0.50
C PHE A 18 -10.39 8.05 -1.40
N PHE A 19 -10.29 7.28 -2.48
CA PHE A 19 -11.39 7.07 -3.42
C PHE A 19 -11.73 5.58 -3.51
N ARG A 20 -12.92 5.18 -3.04
CA ARG A 20 -13.39 3.78 -3.09
C ARG A 20 -13.30 3.16 -4.49
N SER A 21 -13.48 3.97 -5.54
CA SER A 21 -13.41 3.52 -6.94
C SER A 21 -11.99 3.15 -7.39
N THR A 22 -10.94 3.71 -6.77
CA THR A 22 -9.54 3.51 -7.20
C THR A 22 -8.76 2.52 -6.34
N GLN A 23 -9.42 1.84 -5.39
CA GLN A 23 -8.77 0.87 -4.50
C GLN A 23 -8.04 -0.26 -5.25
N GLY A 24 -8.55 -0.67 -6.41
CA GLY A 24 -7.87 -1.66 -7.28
C GLY A 24 -6.48 -1.21 -7.72
N ILE A 25 -6.31 0.08 -8.02
CA ILE A 25 -5.04 0.68 -8.44
C ILE A 25 -4.04 0.69 -7.27
N GLY A 26 -4.54 0.92 -6.06
CA GLY A 26 -3.75 0.84 -4.83
C GLY A 26 -3.20 -0.55 -4.56
N ILE A 27 -4.02 -1.58 -4.74
CA ILE A 27 -3.60 -2.98 -4.57
C ILE A 27 -2.48 -3.32 -5.56
N ILE A 28 -2.63 -2.94 -6.84
CA ILE A 28 -1.60 -3.17 -7.87
C ILE A 28 -0.29 -2.48 -7.50
N CYS A 29 -0.34 -1.21 -7.06
CA CYS A 29 0.85 -0.47 -6.63
C CYS A 29 1.56 -1.14 -5.46
N ILE A 30 0.82 -1.60 -4.44
CA ILE A 30 1.36 -2.33 -3.28
C ILE A 30 1.97 -3.67 -3.71
N THR A 31 1.34 -4.36 -4.68
CA THR A 31 1.84 -5.64 -5.20
C THR A 31 3.19 -5.46 -5.91
N VAL A 32 3.31 -4.43 -6.76
CA VAL A 32 4.59 -4.07 -7.42
C VAL A 32 5.64 -3.69 -6.39
N LEU A 33 5.26 -2.94 -5.35
CA LEU A 33 6.17 -2.58 -4.26
C LEU A 33 6.67 -3.82 -3.50
N ALA A 34 5.81 -4.82 -3.28
CA ALA A 34 6.15 -6.06 -2.59
C ALA A 34 7.17 -6.92 -3.36
N PHE A 35 7.08 -6.94 -4.69
CA PHE A 35 8.09 -7.58 -5.53
C PHE A 35 9.43 -6.83 -5.53
N LEU A 36 9.38 -5.50 -5.46
CA LEU A 36 10.58 -4.67 -5.50
C LEU A 36 11.33 -4.62 -4.17
N TYR A 37 10.60 -4.68 -3.06
CA TYR A 37 11.10 -4.59 -1.69
C TYR A 37 10.34 -5.55 -0.77
N PRO A 38 10.75 -6.83 -0.68
CA PRO A 38 9.99 -7.85 0.04
C PRO A 38 9.92 -7.59 1.56
N ILE A 39 10.98 -7.03 2.16
CA ILE A 39 11.08 -6.85 3.62
C ILE A 39 10.26 -5.64 4.13
N PRO A 40 10.40 -4.42 3.57
CA PRO A 40 9.65 -3.24 4.04
C PRO A 40 8.14 -3.34 3.78
N VAL A 41 7.74 -3.99 2.69
CA VAL A 41 6.34 -4.00 2.25
C VAL A 41 5.53 -5.06 2.98
N MET A 42 6.15 -6.17 3.40
CA MET A 42 5.51 -7.13 4.29
C MET A 42 5.15 -6.50 5.65
N VAL A 43 6.00 -5.61 6.16
CA VAL A 43 5.75 -4.83 7.39
C VAL A 43 4.62 -3.81 7.18
N LEU A 44 4.59 -3.13 6.03
CA LEU A 44 3.49 -2.20 5.72
C LEU A 44 2.15 -2.91 5.56
N ALA A 45 2.15 -4.10 4.93
CA ALA A 45 0.96 -4.92 4.75
C ALA A 45 0.42 -5.43 6.08
N THR A 46 1.28 -5.90 6.99
CA THR A 46 0.86 -6.34 8.33
C THR A 46 0.32 -5.19 9.17
N ILE A 47 0.91 -4.00 9.09
CA ILE A 47 0.39 -2.80 9.76
C ILE A 47 -0.96 -2.37 9.17
N GLY A 48 -1.11 -2.36 7.84
CA GLY A 48 -2.37 -2.01 7.19
C GLY A 48 -3.50 -2.98 7.54
N ILE A 49 -3.21 -4.28 7.60
CA ILE A 49 -4.17 -5.31 8.03
C ILE A 49 -4.51 -5.13 9.50
N ALA A 50 -3.53 -4.87 10.37
CA ALA A 50 -3.76 -4.65 11.80
C ALA A 50 -4.64 -3.43 12.06
N VAL A 51 -4.39 -2.31 11.37
CA VAL A 51 -5.20 -1.08 11.49
C VAL A 51 -6.61 -1.31 10.95
N TYR A 52 -6.77 -1.99 9.82
CA TYR A 52 -8.08 -2.32 9.27
C TYR A 52 -8.89 -3.21 10.22
N PHE A 53 -8.25 -4.19 10.86
CA PHE A 53 -8.90 -5.06 11.83
C PHE A 53 -9.29 -4.31 13.10
N TYR A 54 -8.40 -3.45 13.62
CA TYR A 54 -8.66 -2.62 14.80
C TYR A 54 -9.83 -1.65 14.58
N TRP A 55 -9.91 -1.04 13.40
CA TRP A 55 -10.98 -0.11 13.05
C TRP A 55 -12.34 -0.79 12.89
N LYS A 56 -12.37 -2.04 12.42
CA LYS A 56 -13.62 -2.78 12.20
C LYS A 56 -14.20 -3.39 13.49
N PHE A 57 -13.37 -3.56 14.53
CA PHE A 57 -13.76 -4.17 15.80
C PHE A 57 -14.07 -3.17 16.91
N LEU A 58 -13.96 -1.86 16.65
CA LEU A 58 -14.25 -0.74 17.55
C LEU A 58 -15.48 0.02 17.04
#